data_AF-A0A2G9ZM38-F1
#
_entry.id   AF-A0A2G9ZM38-F1
#
_cell.length_a   1.000
_cell.length_b   1.000
_cell.length_c   1.000
_cell.angle_alpha   90.00
_cell.angle_beta   90.00
_cell.angle_gamma   90.00
#
_symmetry.space_group_name_H-M   'P 1'
#
loop_
_entity.id
_entity.type
_entity.pdbx_description
1 polymer ?
#
loop_
_entity_poly.entity_id
_entity_poly.type
_entity_poly.pdbx_seq_one_letter_code
_entity_poly.pdbx_strand_id
1 'polypeptide(L)'
;MSANQGLTGIKDILAKKSGSKPPTHIWQEFALRVISELRIPAFKRNAVFLVCKTNSRHFLEQCLNDTKELCQQGEAWKYFFKLAAKKNQTWPKSKLTHK
;
A
#
# COMPACT_ATOMS: atom_id res chain seq x y z
N MET A 1 -44.14 -8.49 23.75
CA MET A 1 -42.78 -8.25 24.27
C MET A 1 -41.80 -8.34 23.10
N SER A 2 -40.85 -7.42 23.09
CA SER A 2 -39.98 -6.98 21.98
C SER A 2 -38.81 -7.91 21.68
N ALA A 3 -38.37 -8.02 20.42
CA ALA A 3 -36.95 -8.17 20.04
C ALA A 3 -36.74 -7.97 18.52
N ASN A 4 -36.56 -6.72 18.11
CA ASN A 4 -35.89 -6.37 16.85
C ASN A 4 -34.37 -6.43 17.12
N GLN A 5 -33.70 -7.51 16.74
CA GLN A 5 -32.24 -7.59 16.81
C GLN A 5 -31.66 -7.27 15.44
N GLY A 6 -31.35 -5.97 15.28
CA GLY A 6 -30.66 -5.43 14.15
C GLY A 6 -29.24 -5.98 14.02
N LEU A 7 -28.85 -6.21 12.77
CA LEU A 7 -27.47 -6.42 12.33
C LEU A 7 -26.66 -5.11 12.49
N THR A 8 -26.46 -4.68 13.73
CA THR A 8 -25.64 -3.51 14.06
C THR A 8 -24.22 -3.97 14.40
N GLY A 9 -23.27 -3.78 13.50
CA GLY A 9 -21.87 -4.00 13.87
C GLY A 9 -20.80 -3.85 12.79
N ILE A 10 -21.14 -3.73 11.49
CA ILE A 10 -20.12 -3.46 10.46
C ILE A 10 -19.45 -2.08 10.63
N LYS A 11 -20.11 -1.16 11.35
CA LYS A 11 -19.55 0.16 11.70
C LYS A 11 -18.54 0.09 12.86
N ASP A 12 -18.61 -0.91 13.73
CA ASP A 12 -17.71 -1.04 14.89
C ASP A 12 -16.32 -1.54 14.50
N ILE A 13 -16.25 -2.39 13.46
CA ILE A 13 -15.00 -2.94 12.93
C ILE A 13 -14.13 -1.86 12.27
N LEU A 14 -14.71 -0.78 11.77
CA LEU A 14 -13.97 0.32 11.13
C LEU A 14 -13.39 1.33 12.15
N ALA A 15 -13.93 1.37 13.37
CA ALA A 15 -13.53 2.34 14.39
C ALA A 15 -12.27 1.94 15.18
N LYS A 16 -11.86 0.66 15.15
CA LYS A 16 -10.71 0.14 15.91
C LYS A 16 -9.43 0.01 15.07
N LYS A 17 -8.90 1.13 14.58
CA LYS A 17 -7.49 1.17 14.08
C LYS A 17 -6.61 2.13 14.86
N SER A 18 -6.66 2.04 16.18
CA SER A 18 -5.58 2.51 17.07
C SER A 18 -4.63 1.32 17.34
N GLY A 19 -3.87 0.94 16.31
CA GLY A 19 -2.87 -0.12 16.44
C GLY A 19 -1.56 0.46 16.96
N SER A 20 -1.22 0.13 18.20
CA SER A 20 0.12 0.32 18.78
C SER A 20 1.18 -0.13 17.78
N LYS A 21 2.16 0.75 17.49
CA LYS A 21 3.18 0.53 16.46
C LYS A 21 3.90 -0.79 16.76
N PRO A 22 3.73 -1.86 15.94
CA PRO A 22 4.44 -3.10 16.14
C PRO A 22 5.96 -2.86 16.01
N PRO A 23 6.81 -3.75 16.55
CA PRO A 23 8.26 -3.60 16.48
C PRO A 23 8.69 -3.31 15.05
N THR A 24 9.36 -2.19 14.88
CA THR A 24 9.67 -1.56 13.60
C THR A 24 10.53 -2.49 12.74
N HIS A 25 9.89 -3.27 11.88
CA HIS A 25 10.61 -4.01 10.86
C HIS A 25 11.20 -3.03 9.85
N ILE A 26 12.46 -3.22 9.44
CA ILE A 26 13.19 -2.34 8.50
C ILE A 26 12.38 -2.04 7.21
N TRP A 27 11.60 -3.00 6.73
CA TRP A 27 10.76 -2.84 5.53
C TRP A 27 9.49 -1.99 5.78
N GLN A 28 8.99 -1.90 7.02
CA GLN A 28 7.84 -1.08 7.37
C GLN A 28 8.20 0.41 7.36
N GLU A 29 9.36 0.78 7.94
CA GLU A 29 9.88 2.15 7.89
C GLU A 29 10.07 2.59 6.44
N PHE A 30 10.64 1.70 5.63
CA PHE A 30 10.82 1.95 4.21
C PHE A 30 9.48 2.17 3.49
N ALA A 31 8.48 1.32 3.76
CA ALA A 31 7.14 1.48 3.20
C ALA A 31 6.50 2.82 3.61
N LEU A 32 6.64 3.22 4.88
CA LEU A 32 6.15 4.50 5.39
C LEU A 32 6.84 5.68 4.69
N ARG A 33 8.17 5.59 4.49
CA ARG A 33 8.94 6.59 3.74
C ARG A 33 8.43 6.71 2.30
N VAL A 34 8.23 5.60 1.60
CA VAL A 34 7.70 5.59 0.23
C VAL A 34 6.29 6.19 0.16
N ILE A 35 5.43 5.88 1.13
CA ILE A 35 4.06 6.43 1.20
C ILE A 35 4.11 7.96 1.32
N SER A 36 4.99 8.51 2.16
CA SER A 36 5.14 9.95 2.35
C SER A 36 5.75 10.63 1.12
N GLU A 37 6.81 10.06 0.55
CA GLU A 37 7.53 10.61 -0.61
C GLU A 37 6.64 10.68 -1.87
N LEU A 38 5.96 9.58 -2.21
CA LEU A 38 5.14 9.50 -3.42
C LEU A 38 3.69 9.96 -3.19
N ARG A 39 3.39 10.52 -2.00
CA ARG A 39 2.05 10.92 -1.54
C ARG A 39 0.99 9.85 -1.84
N ILE A 40 1.28 8.61 -1.46
CA ILE A 40 0.44 7.46 -1.78
C ILE A 40 -0.87 7.54 -0.96
N PRO A 41 -2.03 7.46 -1.63
CA PRO A 41 -3.31 7.53 -0.94
C PRO A 41 -3.55 6.32 -0.04
N ALA A 42 -4.37 6.50 1.00
CA ALA A 42 -4.58 5.50 2.06
C ALA A 42 -4.98 4.11 1.55
N PHE A 43 -5.83 4.05 0.51
CA PHE A 43 -6.31 2.79 -0.07
C PHE A 43 -5.21 1.95 -0.75
N LYS A 44 -4.07 2.55 -1.13
CA LYS A 44 -2.92 1.84 -1.71
C LYS A 44 -1.82 1.52 -0.71
N ARG A 45 -1.87 2.02 0.54
CA ARG A 45 -0.85 1.77 1.56
C ARG A 45 -0.60 0.28 1.78
N ASN A 46 -1.66 -0.53 1.87
CA ASN A 46 -1.53 -1.99 2.01
C ASN A 46 -0.75 -2.63 0.85
N ALA A 47 -0.94 -2.14 -0.39
CA ALA A 47 -0.20 -2.62 -1.54
C ALA A 47 1.29 -2.23 -1.45
N VAL A 48 1.61 -1.03 -0.95
CA VAL A 48 3.01 -0.61 -0.70
C VAL A 48 3.66 -1.53 0.32
N PHE A 49 2.99 -1.80 1.44
CA PHE A 49 3.50 -2.72 2.46
C PHE A 49 3.75 -4.12 1.90
N LEU A 50 2.83 -4.63 1.07
CA LEU A 50 3.01 -5.93 0.42
C LEU A 50 4.22 -5.94 -0.51
N VAL A 51 4.35 -4.91 -1.36
CA VAL A 51 5.49 -4.75 -2.27
C VAL A 51 6.80 -4.64 -1.51
N CYS A 52 6.82 -3.89 -0.40
CA CYS A 52 8.02 -3.72 0.44
C CYS A 52 8.39 -4.99 1.20
N LYS A 53 7.42 -5.86 1.48
CA LYS A 53 7.64 -7.15 2.11
C LYS A 53 8.14 -8.21 1.12
N THR A 54 7.67 -8.19 -0.12
CA THR A 54 7.99 -9.21 -1.13
C THR A 54 9.26 -8.92 -1.91
N ASN A 55 9.67 -7.66 -2.02
CA ASN A 55 10.87 -7.27 -2.77
C ASN A 55 12.03 -6.92 -1.84
N SER A 56 13.25 -7.05 -2.36
CA SER A 56 14.45 -6.61 -1.66
C SER A 56 14.53 -5.07 -1.60
N ARG A 57 15.06 -4.54 -0.49
CA ARG A 57 15.21 -3.09 -0.26
C ARG A 57 15.95 -2.39 -1.40
N HIS A 58 17.05 -2.97 -1.87
CA HIS A 58 17.87 -2.40 -2.95
C HIS A 58 17.06 -2.16 -4.23
N PHE A 59 16.20 -3.11 -4.61
CA PHE A 59 15.35 -2.99 -5.78
C PHE A 59 14.31 -1.87 -5.62
N LEU A 60 13.70 -1.76 -4.43
CA LEU A 60 12.71 -0.73 -4.17
C LEU A 60 13.32 0.67 -4.11
N GLU A 61 14.56 0.78 -3.63
CA GLU A 61 15.31 2.02 -3.60
C GLU A 61 15.62 2.50 -5.03
N GLN A 62 16.06 1.59 -5.91
CA GLN A 62 16.21 1.89 -7.33
C GLN A 62 14.88 2.31 -7.96
N CYS A 63 13.80 1.56 -7.72
CA CYS A 63 12.47 1.91 -8.24
C CYS A 63 11.99 3.27 -7.75
N LEU A 64 12.27 3.62 -6.49
CA LEU A 64 11.94 4.91 -5.93
C LEU A 64 12.75 6.03 -6.62
N ASN A 65 14.05 5.81 -6.85
CA ASN A 65 14.90 6.77 -7.54
C ASN A 65 14.44 7.01 -8.99
N ASP A 66 14.27 5.93 -9.77
CA ASP A 66 13.71 5.97 -11.12
C ASP A 66 12.37 6.73 -11.16
N THR A 67 11.48 6.46 -10.19
CA THR A 67 10.18 7.14 -10.11
C THR A 67 10.33 8.63 -9.83
N LYS A 68 11.28 9.04 -8.98
CA LYS A 68 11.53 10.45 -8.67
C LYS A 68 12.15 11.20 -9.84
N GLU A 69 13.03 10.57 -10.59
CA GLU A 69 13.65 11.17 -11.77
C GLU A 69 12.65 11.34 -12.92
N LEU A 70 11.81 10.32 -13.14
CA LEU A 70 10.90 10.28 -14.29
C LEU A 70 9.56 10.98 -14.05
N CYS A 71 9.13 11.12 -12.79
CA CYS A 71 7.82 11.65 -12.45
C CYS A 71 7.94 12.89 -11.56
N GLN A 72 8.16 14.05 -12.19
CA GLN A 72 8.21 15.34 -11.51
C GLN A 72 6.83 15.93 -11.23
N GLN A 73 5.78 15.49 -11.95
CA GLN A 73 4.40 15.93 -11.79
C GLN A 73 3.41 14.77 -12.00
N GLY A 74 2.42 14.64 -11.11
CA GLY A 74 1.34 13.65 -11.23
C GLY A 74 1.43 12.47 -10.25
N GLU A 75 0.79 11.36 -10.62
CA GLU A 75 0.62 10.18 -9.76
C GLU A 75 1.84 9.24 -9.83
N ALA A 76 2.99 9.70 -9.32
CA ALA A 76 4.26 8.97 -9.28
C ALA A 76 4.15 7.56 -8.68
N TRP A 77 3.22 7.36 -7.75
CA TRP A 77 2.90 6.05 -7.16
C TRP A 77 2.50 5.00 -8.20
N LYS A 78 1.80 5.38 -9.29
CA LYS A 78 1.43 4.44 -10.36
C LYS A 78 2.66 3.88 -11.06
N TYR A 79 3.65 4.74 -11.31
CA TYR A 79 4.90 4.35 -11.94
C TYR A 79 5.71 3.44 -11.03
N PHE A 80 5.80 3.78 -9.74
CA PHE A 80 6.42 2.91 -8.73
C PHE A 80 5.82 1.50 -8.72
N PHE A 81 4.48 1.39 -8.70
CA PHE A 81 3.82 0.08 -8.75
C PHE A 81 4.07 -0.66 -10.07
N LYS A 82 4.16 0.05 -11.20
CA LYS A 82 4.49 -0.55 -12.50
C LYS A 82 5.89 -1.14 -12.51
N LEU A 83 6.88 -0.42 -11.98
CA LEU A 83 8.25 -0.93 -11.83
C LEU A 83 8.31 -2.10 -10.86
N ALA A 84 7.68 -1.97 -9.69
CA ALA A 84 7.63 -3.02 -8.70
C ALA A 84 6.92 -4.30 -9.20
N ALA A 85 5.90 -4.16 -10.05
CA ALA A 85 5.22 -5.28 -10.68
C ALA A 85 6.06 -5.94 -11.78
N LYS A 86 6.95 -5.20 -12.45
CA LYS A 86 7.76 -5.70 -13.58
C LYS A 86 8.69 -6.85 -13.19
N LYS A 87 9.17 -6.87 -11.94
CA LYS A 87 10.00 -7.97 -11.40
C LYS A 87 9.18 -9.19 -10.98
N ASN A 88 7.90 -9.00 -10.69
CA ASN A 88 6.99 -10.01 -10.19
C ASN A 88 6.11 -10.51 -11.34
N GLN A 89 6.72 -11.20 -12.32
CA GLN A 89 6.02 -11.77 -13.48
C GLN A 89 4.95 -12.81 -13.10
N THR A 90 4.76 -13.09 -11.80
CA THR A 90 3.73 -13.96 -11.24
C THR A 90 2.56 -13.22 -10.56
N TRP A 91 2.45 -11.88 -10.64
CA TRP A 91 1.27 -11.18 -10.09
C TRP A 91 0.04 -11.39 -10.98
N PRO A 92 -1.07 -11.97 -10.48
CA PRO A 92 -2.28 -12.13 -11.28
C PRO A 92 -2.85 -10.75 -11.61
N LYS A 93 -2.89 -10.40 -12.90
CA LYS A 93 -3.41 -9.13 -13.45
C LYS A 93 -4.93 -8.95 -13.25
N SER A 94 -5.61 -9.71 -12.38
CA SER A 94 -7.06 -9.81 -12.32
C SER A 94 -7.78 -8.88 -11.33
N LYS A 95 -7.10 -7.91 -10.69
CA LYS A 95 -7.77 -6.95 -9.76
C LYS A 95 -7.51 -5.47 -10.04
N LEU A 96 -7.39 -5.09 -11.31
CA LEU A 96 -7.50 -3.69 -11.73
C LEU A 96 -8.68 -3.52 -12.69
N THR A 97 -9.86 -3.98 -12.29
CA THR A 97 -11.11 -3.59 -12.96
C THR A 97 -11.45 -2.18 -12.47
N HIS A 98 -11.14 -1.18 -13.29
CA HIS A 98 -11.91 0.06 -13.31
C HIS A 98 -13.38 -0.33 -13.59
N LYS A 99 -14.28 0.05 -12.69
CA LYS A 99 -15.72 0.10 -12.96
C LYS A 99 -16.14 1.54 -12.92
#